data_AF-A0A2C9L986-F1
#
_entry.id   AF-A0A2C9L986-F1
#
_cell.length_a   1.000
_cell.length_b   1.000
_cell.length_c   1.000
_cell.angle_alpha   90.00
_cell.angle_beta   90.00
_cell.angle_gamma   90.00
#
_symmetry.space_group_name_H-M   'P 1'
#
loop_
_entity.id
_entity.type
_entity.pdbx_description
1 polymer ?
#
loop_
_entity_poly.entity_id
_entity_poly.type
_entity_poly.pdbx_seq_one_letter_code
_entity_poly.pdbx_strand_id
1 'polypeptide(L)'
;MNQLNFLLIGTSGNGISSLGNTILGQKYFKTSNNLLSNDCIAVKGVSHREDCLITVVDIPGIDTDNKNVDALKSFKALIQEALRLCEDGFTAIVFVLQFCSRYTRQEQETLKLIKATLGESVIAKSTICAFTHGDLYKHESESFETWCRSQKGNIQNFLTECNYRCLLFDNKTKDDLDQQKQLQKLLDLTDQTDRYSLNQFLSAEKERKSLEEEISSPILAQEAS
;
A
#
# COMPACT_ATOMS: atom_id res chain seq x y z
N MET A 1 -24.82 2.96 -5.69
CA MET A 1 -23.55 2.82 -6.44
C MET A 1 -22.45 2.69 -5.41
N ASN A 2 -21.72 1.58 -5.41
CA ASN A 2 -20.68 1.32 -4.42
C ASN A 2 -19.42 2.11 -4.82
N GLN A 3 -18.81 2.85 -3.89
CA GLN A 3 -17.61 3.65 -4.16
C GLN A 3 -16.42 3.06 -3.42
N LEU A 4 -15.42 2.62 -4.19
CA LEU A 4 -14.22 1.97 -3.68
C LEU A 4 -13.00 2.81 -4.01
N ASN A 5 -12.26 3.18 -2.96
CA ASN A 5 -11.14 4.10 -3.06
C ASN A 5 -9.86 3.36 -2.63
N PHE A 6 -8.84 3.34 -3.48
CA PHE A 6 -7.59 2.65 -3.22
C PHE A 6 -6.43 3.63 -3.19
N LEU A 7 -5.57 3.51 -2.19
CA LEU A 7 -4.27 4.18 -2.15
C LEU A 7 -3.19 3.15 -2.47
N LEU A 8 -2.41 3.35 -3.53
CA LEU A 8 -1.33 2.42 -3.90
C LEU A 8 -0.01 2.91 -3.32
N ILE A 9 0.70 2.05 -2.58
CA ILE A 9 1.98 2.40 -1.93
C ILE A 9 2.98 1.28 -2.18
N GLY A 10 4.25 1.61 -2.41
CA GLY A 10 5.32 0.62 -2.54
C GLY A 10 6.66 1.29 -2.79
N THR A 11 7.68 0.47 -3.00
CA THR A 11 9.00 0.95 -3.45
C THR A 11 8.99 1.21 -4.96
N SER A 12 9.85 2.14 -5.40
CA SER A 12 10.01 2.47 -6.82
C SER A 12 10.37 1.22 -7.64
N GLY A 13 9.72 1.05 -8.79
CA GLY A 13 9.94 -0.10 -9.67
C GLY A 13 9.01 -1.30 -9.44
N ASN A 14 8.25 -1.36 -8.35
CA ASN A 14 7.31 -2.48 -8.10
C ASN A 14 6.05 -2.48 -8.98
N GLY A 15 5.90 -1.50 -9.87
CA GLY A 15 4.78 -1.43 -10.81
C GLY A 15 3.49 -0.83 -10.23
N ILE A 16 3.61 0.11 -9.29
CA ILE A 16 2.49 0.81 -8.63
C ILE A 16 1.54 1.45 -9.67
N SER A 17 2.07 2.32 -10.54
CA SER A 17 1.29 2.98 -11.59
C SER A 17 0.69 2.01 -12.61
N SER A 18 1.42 0.94 -12.94
CA SER A 18 0.92 -0.12 -13.83
C SER A 18 -0.28 -0.84 -13.20
N LEU A 19 -0.19 -1.19 -11.92
CA LEU A 19 -1.31 -1.77 -11.17
C LEU A 19 -2.50 -0.82 -11.12
N GLY A 20 -2.27 0.47 -10.89
CA GLY A 20 -3.34 1.48 -10.91
C GLY A 20 -4.08 1.54 -12.24
N ASN A 21 -3.36 1.45 -13.36
CA ASN A 21 -3.96 1.37 -14.69
C ASN A 21 -4.78 0.09 -14.88
N THR A 22 -4.27 -1.05 -14.40
CA THR A 22 -4.99 -2.33 -14.44
C THR A 22 -6.28 -2.31 -13.61
N ILE A 23 -6.25 -1.72 -12.41
CA ILE A 23 -7.44 -1.55 -11.56
C ILE A 23 -8.47 -0.66 -12.28
N LEU A 24 -8.03 0.48 -12.82
CA LEU A 24 -8.91 1.42 -13.54
C LEU A 24 -9.39 0.90 -14.91
N GLY A 25 -8.75 -0.13 -15.47
CA GLY A 25 -9.05 -0.66 -16.80
C GLY A 25 -8.63 0.25 -17.95
N GLN A 26 -7.83 1.29 -17.67
CA GLN A 26 -7.41 2.28 -18.66
C GLN A 26 -6.05 2.89 -18.29
N LYS A 27 -5.33 3.43 -19.29
CA LYS A 27 -4.04 4.09 -19.09
C LYS A 27 -4.25 5.51 -18.56
N TYR A 28 -4.26 5.65 -17.24
CA TYR A 28 -4.41 6.93 -16.56
C TYR A 28 -3.06 7.45 -16.03
N PHE A 29 -2.30 6.58 -15.35
CA PHE A 29 -1.00 6.88 -14.79
C PHE A 29 0.10 6.64 -15.82
N LYS A 30 1.11 7.52 -15.84
CA LYS A 30 2.27 7.38 -16.72
C LYS A 30 3.15 6.23 -16.22
N THR A 31 3.31 5.21 -17.05
CA THR A 31 4.26 4.12 -16.81
C THR A 31 5.53 4.39 -17.62
N SER A 32 6.62 4.84 -16.99
CA SER A 32 7.93 4.89 -17.63
C SER A 32 8.71 3.61 -17.34
N ASN A 33 9.37 3.04 -18.36
CA ASN A 33 10.34 1.95 -18.17
C ASN A 33 11.67 2.45 -17.57
N ASN A 34 11.77 3.75 -17.29
CA ASN A 34 12.93 4.35 -16.65
C ASN A 34 12.78 4.18 -15.14
N LEU A 35 13.87 3.78 -14.48
CA LEU A 35 13.99 3.53 -13.03
C LEU A 35 13.60 4.73 -12.13
N LEU A 36 13.33 5.90 -12.73
CA LEU A 36 12.94 7.13 -12.05
C LEU A 36 11.57 7.56 -12.57
N SER A 37 10.52 7.33 -11.78
CA SER A 37 9.25 8.03 -11.93
C SER A 37 9.45 9.43 -11.36
N ASN A 38 9.51 10.45 -12.23
CA ASN A 38 9.75 11.85 -11.84
C ASN A 38 8.53 12.56 -11.23
N ASP A 39 7.42 11.85 -11.04
CA ASP A 39 6.24 12.44 -10.43
C ASP A 39 6.47 12.50 -8.92
N CYS A 40 6.53 13.72 -8.36
CA CYS A 40 6.69 13.95 -6.90
C CYS A 40 5.33 14.18 -6.20
N ILE A 41 4.22 13.84 -6.86
CA ILE A 41 2.86 14.20 -6.42
C ILE A 41 1.93 12.99 -6.45
N ALA A 42 0.93 13.00 -5.58
CA ALA A 42 -0.17 12.04 -5.63
C ALA A 42 -1.06 12.34 -6.85
N VAL A 43 -1.44 11.30 -7.59
CA VAL A 43 -2.29 11.40 -8.77
C VAL A 43 -3.54 10.56 -8.56
N LYS A 44 -4.73 11.16 -8.78
CA LYS A 44 -6.02 10.48 -8.68
C LYS A 44 -6.56 10.12 -10.05
N GLY A 45 -6.90 8.85 -10.25
CA GLY A 45 -7.67 8.35 -11.38
C GLY A 45 -9.00 7.75 -10.94
N VAL A 46 -10.01 7.83 -11.79
CA VAL A 46 -11.37 7.34 -11.51
C VAL A 46 -11.89 6.58 -12.72
N SER A 47 -12.57 5.46 -12.49
CA SER A 47 -13.19 4.62 -13.51
C SER A 47 -14.44 3.92 -12.97
N HIS A 48 -15.41 3.63 -13.83
CA HIS A 48 -16.58 2.84 -13.47
C HIS A 48 -16.39 1.39 -13.95
N ARG A 49 -16.35 0.43 -13.02
CA ARG A 49 -16.14 -1.00 -13.32
C ARG A 49 -16.90 -1.87 -12.32
N GLU A 50 -17.42 -3.01 -12.77
CA GLU A 50 -18.17 -3.97 -11.93
C GLU A 50 -19.26 -3.28 -11.07
N ASP A 51 -20.03 -2.37 -11.67
CA ASP A 51 -21.07 -1.56 -10.99
C ASP A 51 -20.58 -0.69 -9.80
N CYS A 52 -19.27 -0.50 -9.71
CA CYS A 52 -18.59 0.29 -8.70
C CYS A 52 -17.93 1.54 -9.32
N LEU A 53 -17.96 2.65 -8.59
CA LEU A 53 -17.12 3.80 -8.87
C LEU A 53 -15.77 3.57 -8.19
N ILE A 54 -14.74 3.27 -8.98
CA ILE A 54 -13.39 2.97 -8.50
C ILE A 54 -12.53 4.22 -8.59
N THR A 55 -11.99 4.65 -7.45
CA THR A 55 -10.97 5.68 -7.35
C THR A 55 -9.64 5.04 -6.99
N VAL A 56 -8.58 5.38 -7.72
CA VAL A 56 -7.20 4.99 -7.39
C VAL A 56 -6.38 6.25 -7.19
N VAL A 57 -5.71 6.36 -6.05
CA VAL A 57 -4.68 7.36 -5.81
C VAL A 57 -3.33 6.67 -5.87
N ASP A 58 -2.57 6.99 -6.92
CA ASP A 58 -1.20 6.58 -7.11
C ASP A 58 -0.28 7.61 -6.44
N ILE A 59 0.65 7.15 -5.61
CA ILE A 59 1.70 8.01 -5.04
C ILE A 59 3.07 7.53 -5.51
N PRO A 60 4.05 8.42 -5.60
CA PRO A 60 5.39 8.07 -6.03
C PRO A 60 5.99 6.97 -5.14
N GLY A 61 6.80 6.10 -5.76
CA GLY A 61 7.49 5.04 -5.04
C GLY A 61 8.39 5.59 -3.94
N ILE A 62 8.39 4.91 -2.80
CA ILE A 62 9.18 5.32 -1.64
C ILE A 62 10.60 4.82 -1.83
N ASP A 63 11.55 5.76 -1.84
CA ASP A 63 12.98 5.47 -1.77
C ASP A 63 13.48 5.78 -0.36
N THR A 64 13.87 4.73 0.37
CA THR A 64 14.34 4.84 1.76
C THR A 64 15.86 4.95 1.88
N ASP A 65 16.61 5.04 0.77
CA ASP A 65 18.08 5.05 0.80
C ASP A 65 18.68 6.37 1.33
N ASN A 66 17.89 7.44 1.45
CA ASN A 66 18.34 8.74 1.99
C ASN A 66 17.62 9.12 3.30
N LYS A 67 18.40 9.17 4.39
CA LYS A 67 18.13 9.82 5.71
C LYS A 67 16.65 9.97 6.13
N ASN A 68 16.24 9.09 7.06
CA ASN A 68 14.89 8.90 7.61
C ASN A 68 14.02 10.14 7.92
N VAL A 69 14.58 11.30 8.26
CA VAL A 69 13.78 12.48 8.65
C VAL A 69 13.09 13.14 7.45
N ASP A 70 13.75 13.19 6.30
CA ASP A 70 13.19 13.80 5.10
C ASP A 70 12.17 12.87 4.41
N ALA A 71 12.42 11.56 4.48
CA ALA A 71 11.49 10.53 3.99
C ALA A 71 10.16 10.56 4.75
N LEU A 72 10.18 10.66 6.09
CA LEU A 72 8.96 10.70 6.89
C LEU A 72 8.10 11.93 6.60
N LYS A 73 8.70 13.12 6.55
CA LYS A 73 7.98 14.36 6.24
C LYS A 73 7.39 14.34 4.84
N SER A 74 8.18 13.90 3.85
CA SER A 74 7.75 13.84 2.45
C SER A 74 6.62 12.83 2.26
N PHE A 75 6.74 11.64 2.85
CA PHE A 75 5.69 10.64 2.80
C PHE A 75 4.42 11.10 3.51
N LYS A 76 4.53 11.73 4.69
CA LYS A 76 3.39 12.33 5.37
C LYS A 76 2.67 13.36 4.50
N ALA A 77 3.41 14.23 3.81
CA ALA A 77 2.83 15.22 2.91
C ALA A 77 2.09 14.56 1.71
N LEU A 78 2.66 13.49 1.15
CA LEU A 78 1.99 12.70 0.10
C LEU A 78 0.68 12.08 0.59
N ILE A 79 0.66 11.53 1.81
CA ILE A 79 -0.55 10.97 2.41
C ILE A 79 -1.61 12.05 2.65
N GLN A 80 -1.21 13.23 3.13
CA GLN A 80 -2.12 14.35 3.33
C GLN A 80 -2.76 14.80 2.00
N GLU A 81 -1.94 14.91 0.95
CA GLU A 81 -2.46 15.24 -0.38
C GLU A 81 -3.37 14.14 -0.93
N ALA A 82 -3.00 12.86 -0.74
CA ALA A 82 -3.83 11.73 -1.14
C ALA A 82 -5.21 11.75 -0.45
N LEU A 83 -5.25 12.02 0.87
CA LEU A 83 -6.49 12.15 1.63
C LEU A 83 -7.31 13.38 1.17
N ARG A 84 -6.65 14.46 0.73
CA ARG A 84 -7.33 15.63 0.15
C ARG A 84 -7.96 15.31 -1.21
N LEU A 85 -7.32 14.46 -2.01
CA LEU A 85 -7.88 13.99 -3.29
C LEU A 85 -9.06 13.03 -3.10
N CYS A 86 -9.19 12.43 -1.92
CA CYS A 86 -10.16 11.38 -1.60
C CYS A 86 -10.77 11.59 -0.20
N GLU A 87 -11.73 12.52 -0.10
CA GLU A 87 -12.34 12.95 1.16
C GLU A 87 -13.01 11.81 1.95
N ASP A 88 -13.61 10.83 1.25
CA ASP A 88 -14.20 9.64 1.86
C ASP A 88 -13.15 8.64 2.41
N GLY A 89 -11.86 8.97 2.33
CA GLY A 89 -10.76 8.07 2.67
C GLY A 89 -10.63 6.90 1.70
N PHE A 90 -9.79 5.93 2.07
CA PHE A 90 -9.45 4.77 1.26
C PHE A 90 -10.14 3.53 1.80
N THR A 91 -10.90 2.83 0.96
CA THR A 91 -11.45 1.51 1.32
C THR A 91 -10.33 0.56 1.69
N ALA A 92 -9.24 0.55 0.91
CA ALA A 92 -8.06 -0.22 1.21
C ALA A 92 -6.79 0.55 0.79
N ILE A 93 -5.72 0.30 1.53
CA ILE A 93 -4.36 0.67 1.14
C ILE A 93 -3.74 -0.55 0.48
N VAL A 94 -3.26 -0.43 -0.75
CA VAL A 94 -2.67 -1.55 -1.49
C VAL A 94 -1.16 -1.40 -1.46
N PHE A 95 -0.50 -2.28 -0.71
CA PHE A 95 0.96 -2.36 -0.69
C PHE A 95 1.45 -3.20 -1.87
N VAL A 96 2.26 -2.61 -2.74
CA VAL A 96 2.67 -3.20 -4.01
C VAL A 96 4.07 -3.81 -3.91
N LEU A 97 4.16 -5.10 -4.18
CA LEU A 97 5.39 -5.88 -4.29
C LEU A 97 5.55 -6.42 -5.71
N GLN A 98 6.77 -6.73 -6.12
CA GLN A 98 7.04 -7.43 -7.38
C GLN A 98 7.20 -8.93 -7.13
N PHE A 99 6.45 -9.76 -7.86
CA PHE A 99 6.62 -11.21 -7.85
C PHE A 99 8.01 -11.61 -8.40
N CYS A 100 8.60 -12.68 -7.86
CA CYS A 100 9.99 -13.11 -8.09
C CYS A 100 11.10 -12.11 -7.72
N SER A 101 10.78 -10.94 -7.18
CA SER A 101 11.79 -10.05 -6.58
C SER A 101 12.09 -10.48 -5.14
N ARG A 102 13.30 -10.20 -4.68
CA ARG A 102 13.66 -10.43 -3.27
C ARG A 102 12.95 -9.40 -2.41
N TYR A 103 12.38 -9.85 -1.29
CA TYR A 103 11.94 -8.95 -0.24
C TYR A 103 13.17 -8.43 0.50
N THR A 104 13.51 -7.17 0.27
CA THR A 104 14.77 -6.58 0.73
C THR A 104 14.59 -5.79 2.03
N ARG A 105 15.66 -5.14 2.48
CA ARG A 105 15.61 -4.18 3.57
C ARG A 105 14.78 -2.94 3.19
N GLN A 106 14.77 -2.55 1.92
CA GLN A 106 14.04 -1.37 1.44
C GLN A 106 12.53 -1.52 1.66
N GLU A 107 11.96 -2.69 1.33
CA GLU A 107 10.55 -2.97 1.60
C GLU A 107 10.23 -2.93 3.10
N GLN A 108 11.15 -3.42 3.95
CA GLN A 108 10.97 -3.41 5.41
C GLN A 108 11.00 -1.99 5.97
N GLU A 109 11.95 -1.15 5.55
CA GLU A 109 12.00 0.26 5.97
C GLU A 109 10.79 1.03 5.46
N THR A 110 10.30 0.71 4.26
CA THR A 110 9.06 1.28 3.72
C THR A 110 7.86 0.93 4.57
N LEU A 111 7.71 -0.33 5.00
CA LEU A 111 6.63 -0.73 5.91
C LEU A 111 6.74 -0.06 7.28
N LYS A 112 7.95 0.10 7.83
CA LYS A 112 8.16 0.87 9.06
C LYS A 112 7.72 2.33 8.89
N LEU A 113 8.07 2.95 7.76
CA LEU A 113 7.67 4.31 7.44
C LEU A 113 6.13 4.43 7.32
N ILE A 114 5.49 3.45 6.67
CA ILE A 114 4.03 3.37 6.57
C ILE A 114 3.40 3.33 7.96
N LYS A 115 3.88 2.45 8.84
CA LYS A 115 3.34 2.33 10.22
C LYS A 115 3.61 3.56 11.06
N ALA A 116 4.80 4.15 10.97
CA ALA A 116 5.14 5.39 11.65
C ALA A 116 4.27 6.58 11.23
N THR A 117 3.73 6.55 9.99
CA THR A 117 2.95 7.65 9.42
C THR A 117 1.44 7.43 9.55
N LEU A 118 0.97 6.20 9.35
CA LEU A 118 -0.44 5.84 9.28
C LEU A 118 -0.95 5.10 10.54
N GLY A 119 -0.06 4.83 11.49
CA GLY A 119 -0.34 4.10 12.72
C GLY A 119 -0.03 2.60 12.60
N GLU A 120 0.32 1.98 13.73
CA GLU A 120 0.80 0.59 13.78
C GLU A 120 -0.23 -0.42 13.26
N SER A 121 -1.52 -0.16 13.49
CA SER A 121 -2.58 -1.11 13.07
C SER A 121 -2.95 -1.04 11.58
N VAL A 122 -2.36 -0.11 10.81
CA VAL A 122 -2.77 0.14 9.41
C VAL A 122 -2.61 -1.12 8.54
N ILE A 123 -1.54 -1.89 8.74
CA ILE A 123 -1.26 -3.10 7.96
C ILE A 123 -2.31 -4.18 8.23
N ALA A 124 -2.63 -4.38 9.50
CA ALA A 124 -3.60 -5.40 9.94
C ALA A 124 -5.04 -5.02 9.61
N LYS A 125 -5.40 -3.73 9.63
CA LYS A 125 -6.78 -3.29 9.46
C LYS A 125 -7.12 -2.89 8.04
N SER A 126 -6.24 -2.19 7.34
CA SER A 126 -6.59 -1.48 6.11
C SER A 126 -5.79 -1.89 4.88
N THR A 127 -4.77 -2.75 5.03
CA THR A 127 -3.84 -3.07 3.93
C THR A 127 -4.16 -4.39 3.23
N ILE A 128 -4.08 -4.36 1.90
CA ILE A 128 -4.03 -5.51 0.99
C ILE A 128 -2.63 -5.54 0.34
N CYS A 129 -2.01 -6.71 0.26
CA CYS A 129 -0.76 -6.90 -0.46
C CYS A 129 -1.03 -7.31 -1.92
N ALA A 130 -0.58 -6.51 -2.89
CA ALA A 130 -0.66 -6.85 -4.30
C ALA A 130 0.74 -7.14 -4.86
N PHE A 131 0.93 -8.33 -5.41
CA PHE A 131 2.12 -8.70 -6.15
C PHE A 131 1.89 -8.44 -7.63
N THR A 132 2.76 -7.66 -8.26
CA THR A 132 2.78 -7.45 -9.72
C THR A 132 3.63 -8.51 -10.40
N HIS A 133 3.67 -8.50 -11.73
CA HIS A 133 4.39 -9.51 -12.54
C HIS A 133 3.81 -10.92 -12.40
N GLY A 134 2.48 -11.00 -12.30
CA GLY A 134 1.74 -12.26 -12.27
C GLY A 134 1.95 -13.14 -13.50
N ASP A 135 2.35 -12.57 -14.64
CA ASP A 135 2.76 -13.29 -15.85
C ASP A 135 3.92 -14.28 -15.62
N LEU A 136 4.71 -14.06 -14.56
CA LEU A 136 5.82 -14.93 -14.20
C LEU A 136 5.42 -16.09 -13.26
N TYR A 137 4.20 -16.07 -12.71
CA TYR A 137 3.72 -17.13 -11.84
C TYR A 137 3.29 -18.35 -12.66
N LYS A 138 4.21 -19.31 -12.83
CA LYS A 138 4.01 -20.53 -13.62
C LYS A 138 3.68 -21.77 -12.78
N HIS A 139 3.30 -21.60 -11.52
CA HIS A 139 2.98 -22.72 -10.64
C HIS A 139 1.55 -23.21 -10.90
N GLU A 140 1.39 -24.09 -11.89
CA GLU A 140 0.09 -24.64 -12.29
C GLU A 140 -0.56 -25.51 -11.19
N SER A 141 0.24 -26.05 -10.25
CA SER A 141 -0.23 -26.94 -9.18
C SER A 141 -0.44 -26.28 -7.82
N GLU A 142 0.06 -25.06 -7.61
CA GLU A 142 -0.02 -24.35 -6.33
C GLU A 142 -0.80 -23.03 -6.49
N SER A 143 -1.81 -22.80 -5.65
CA SER A 143 -2.52 -21.52 -5.64
C SER A 143 -1.62 -20.40 -5.11
N PHE A 144 -1.81 -19.17 -5.60
CA PHE A 144 -1.03 -18.03 -5.12
C PHE A 144 -1.16 -17.81 -3.60
N GLU A 145 -2.32 -18.10 -3.02
CA GLU A 145 -2.50 -18.03 -1.57
C GLU A 145 -1.61 -19.04 -0.84
N THR A 146 -1.54 -20.29 -1.33
CA THR A 146 -0.67 -21.32 -0.79
C THR A 146 0.80 -20.91 -0.87
N TRP A 147 1.20 -20.32 -2.01
CA TRP A 147 2.53 -19.75 -2.18
C TRP A 147 2.82 -18.64 -1.15
N CYS A 148 1.88 -17.71 -0.92
CA CYS A 148 2.04 -16.68 0.12
C CYS A 148 2.23 -17.28 1.53
N ARG A 149 1.50 -18.36 1.85
CA ARG A 149 1.59 -19.06 3.14
C ARG A 149 2.87 -19.88 3.30
N SER A 150 3.49 -20.31 2.20
CA SER A 150 4.76 -21.05 2.22
C SER A 150 5.98 -20.15 2.44
N GLN A 151 5.86 -18.84 2.23
CA GLN A 151 6.95 -17.88 2.43
C GLN A 151 7.51 -17.89 3.86
N LYS A 152 8.80 -17.55 4.00
CA LYS A 152 9.56 -17.58 5.27
C LYS A 152 10.30 -16.27 5.52
N GLY A 153 10.65 -16.02 6.79
CA GLY A 153 11.43 -14.85 7.19
C GLY A 153 10.60 -13.56 7.23
N ASN A 154 11.22 -12.42 6.94
CA ASN A 154 10.59 -11.11 7.15
C ASN A 154 9.34 -10.88 6.29
N ILE A 155 9.30 -11.44 5.08
CA ILE A 155 8.08 -11.37 4.24
C ILE A 155 6.93 -12.15 4.90
N GLN A 156 7.19 -13.30 5.53
CA GLN A 156 6.14 -14.06 6.23
C GLN A 156 5.51 -13.24 7.34
N ASN A 157 6.32 -12.50 8.10
CA ASN A 157 5.83 -11.63 9.17
C ASN A 157 4.90 -10.56 8.61
N PHE A 158 5.29 -9.90 7.51
CA PHE A 158 4.44 -8.91 6.84
C PHE A 158 3.14 -9.51 6.30
N LEU A 159 3.20 -10.65 5.59
CA LEU A 159 2.00 -11.30 5.04
C LEU A 159 1.06 -11.77 6.15
N THR A 160 1.61 -12.21 7.29
CA THR A 160 0.82 -12.58 8.48
C THR A 160 0.15 -11.35 9.09
N GLU A 161 0.89 -10.24 9.27
CA GLU A 161 0.36 -8.97 9.79
C GLU A 161 -0.74 -8.42 8.87
N CYS A 162 -0.62 -8.61 7.55
CA CYS A 162 -1.62 -8.26 6.54
C CYS A 162 -2.78 -9.27 6.44
N ASN A 163 -2.88 -10.23 7.38
CA ASN A 163 -3.90 -11.30 7.41
C ASN A 163 -3.98 -12.12 6.11
N TYR A 164 -2.88 -12.25 5.37
CA TYR A 164 -2.82 -12.91 4.07
C TYR A 164 -3.82 -12.38 3.03
N ARG A 165 -4.23 -11.10 3.14
CA ARG A 165 -4.99 -10.40 2.09
C ARG A 165 -4.06 -10.12 0.90
N CYS A 166 -3.78 -11.15 0.11
CA CYS A 166 -2.75 -11.15 -0.92
C CYS A 166 -3.35 -11.43 -2.30
N LEU A 167 -2.91 -10.67 -3.30
CA LEU A 167 -3.32 -10.84 -4.69
C LEU A 167 -2.13 -10.86 -5.61
N LEU A 168 -2.29 -11.52 -6.74
CA LEU A 168 -1.34 -11.53 -7.83
C LEU A 168 -1.97 -10.86 -9.05
N PHE A 169 -1.27 -9.89 -9.61
CA PHE A 169 -1.67 -9.12 -10.78
C PHE A 169 -0.71 -9.33 -11.94
N ASP A 170 -1.22 -9.89 -13.03
CA ASP A 170 -0.66 -9.75 -14.37
C ASP A 170 -1.13 -8.43 -14.99
N ASN A 171 -0.30 -7.39 -14.84
CA ASN A 171 -0.57 -6.07 -15.41
C ASN A 171 -0.38 -6.02 -16.95
N LYS A 172 0.10 -7.09 -17.58
CA LYS A 172 0.32 -7.19 -19.03
C LYS A 172 -0.80 -7.94 -19.75
N THR A 173 -1.65 -8.65 -19.02
CA THR A 173 -2.75 -9.39 -19.63
C THR A 173 -3.65 -8.45 -20.41
N LYS A 174 -4.03 -8.88 -21.62
CA LYS A 174 -5.01 -8.22 -22.47
C LYS A 174 -6.33 -8.98 -22.51
N ASP A 175 -6.42 -10.05 -21.72
CA ASP A 175 -7.63 -10.85 -21.60
C ASP A 175 -8.59 -10.16 -20.62
N ASP A 176 -9.75 -9.72 -21.13
CA ASP A 176 -10.73 -8.98 -20.34
C ASP A 176 -11.29 -9.81 -19.17
N LEU A 177 -11.42 -11.14 -19.34
CA LEU A 177 -11.91 -12.02 -18.28
C LEU A 177 -10.89 -12.13 -17.16
N ASP A 178 -9.60 -12.23 -17.47
CA ASP A 178 -8.56 -12.26 -16.45
C ASP A 178 -8.39 -10.90 -15.76
N GLN A 179 -8.52 -9.79 -16.47
CA GLN A 179 -8.58 -8.46 -15.85
C GLN A 179 -9.79 -8.34 -14.91
N GLN A 180 -10.96 -8.80 -15.32
CA GLN A 180 -12.18 -8.80 -14.50
C GLN A 180 -12.03 -9.66 -13.26
N LYS A 181 -11.52 -10.90 -13.39
CA LYS A 181 -11.28 -11.80 -12.24
C LYS A 181 -10.30 -11.20 -11.23
N GLN A 182 -9.21 -10.59 -11.71
CA GLN A 182 -8.22 -9.96 -10.82
C GLN A 182 -8.82 -8.77 -10.09
N LEU A 183 -9.61 -7.94 -10.78
CA LEU A 183 -10.34 -6.84 -10.15
C LEU A 183 -11.35 -7.35 -9.12
N GLN A 184 -12.18 -8.34 -9.47
CA GLN A 184 -13.19 -8.88 -8.57
C GLN A 184 -12.57 -9.39 -7.26
N LYS A 185 -11.45 -10.12 -7.34
CA LYS A 185 -10.72 -10.57 -6.15
C LYS A 185 -10.24 -9.41 -5.27
N LEU A 186 -9.84 -8.28 -5.87
CA LEU A 186 -9.52 -7.06 -5.11
C LEU A 186 -10.75 -6.50 -4.42
N LEU A 187 -11.88 -6.43 -5.11
CA LEU A 187 -13.13 -5.93 -4.52
C LEU A 187 -13.58 -6.82 -3.35
N ASP A 188 -13.52 -8.13 -3.50
CA ASP A 188 -13.91 -9.10 -2.46
C ASP A 188 -13.05 -8.96 -1.19
N LEU A 189 -11.77 -8.63 -1.33
CA LEU A 189 -10.88 -8.40 -0.18
C LEU A 189 -11.18 -7.08 0.56
N THR A 190 -11.89 -6.14 -0.06
CA THR A 190 -12.22 -4.87 0.62
C THR A 190 -13.19 -5.03 1.78
N ASP A 191 -14.01 -6.09 1.79
CA ASP A 191 -14.89 -6.43 2.91
C ASP A 191 -14.09 -6.85 4.17
N GLN A 192 -12.81 -7.17 4.01
CA GLN A 192 -11.90 -7.56 5.09
C GLN A 192 -10.98 -6.41 5.51
N THR A 193 -11.23 -5.19 5.02
CA THR A 193 -10.45 -4.00 5.34
C THR A 193 -11.29 -2.91 5.97
N ASP A 194 -10.73 -2.26 6.99
CA ASP A 194 -11.28 -1.04 7.55
C ASP A 194 -10.88 0.14 6.67
N ARG A 195 -11.86 0.98 6.33
CA ARG A 195 -11.64 2.21 5.58
C ARG A 195 -10.69 3.15 6.32
N TYR A 196 -9.63 3.57 5.65
CA TYR A 196 -8.63 4.50 6.16
C TYR A 196 -8.98 5.96 5.83
N SER A 197 -9.39 6.72 6.85
CA SER A 197 -9.87 8.10 6.71
C SER A 197 -8.94 9.12 7.35
N LEU A 198 -9.22 10.41 7.10
CA LEU A 198 -8.53 11.51 7.77
C LEU A 198 -8.58 11.38 9.29
N ASN A 199 -9.68 10.88 9.86
CA ASN A 199 -9.79 10.67 11.30
C ASN A 199 -8.77 9.65 11.81
N GLN A 200 -8.60 8.52 11.13
CA GLN A 200 -7.60 7.53 11.51
C GLN A 200 -6.17 8.09 11.41
N PHE A 201 -5.90 8.87 10.36
CA PHE A 201 -4.62 9.57 10.21
C PHE A 201 -4.34 10.57 11.33
N LEU A 202 -5.32 11.37 11.72
CA LEU A 202 -5.18 12.31 12.84
C LEU A 202 -5.03 11.59 14.19
N SER A 203 -5.73 10.47 14.39
CA SER A 203 -5.57 9.62 15.57
C SER A 203 -4.16 9.06 15.67
N ALA A 204 -3.61 8.51 14.59
CA ALA A 204 -2.23 8.03 14.54
C ALA A 204 -1.22 9.16 14.82
N GLU A 205 -1.46 10.36 14.28
CA GLU A 205 -0.61 11.52 14.58
C GLU A 205 -0.64 11.92 16.05
N LYS A 206 -1.82 11.89 16.68
CA LYS A 206 -1.98 12.21 18.10
C LYS A 206 -1.23 11.21 18.98
N GLU A 207 -1.39 9.92 18.71
CA GLU A 207 -0.73 8.84 19.45
C GLU A 207 0.81 8.94 19.35
N ARG A 208 1.32 9.26 18.16
CA ARG A 208 2.75 9.52 17.96
C ARG A 208 3.25 10.70 18.80
N LYS A 209 2.51 11.82 18.83
CA LYS A 209 2.90 13.00 19.61
C LYS A 209 2.91 12.71 21.11
N SER A 210 1.92 11.98 21.64
CA SER A 210 1.92 11.58 23.05
C SER A 210 3.11 10.70 23.41
N LEU A 211 3.48 9.75 22.54
CA LEU A 211 4.66 8.91 22.76
C LEU A 211 5.96 9.73 22.74
N GLU A 212 6.08 10.71 21.83
CA GLU A 212 7.23 11.62 21.77
C GLU A 212 7.35 12.47 23.05
N GLU A 213 6.23 12.97 23.59
CA GLU A 213 6.17 13.73 24.85
C GLU A 213 6.53 12.88 26.07
N GLU A 214 6.05 11.63 26.14
CA GLU A 214 6.39 10.67 27.20
C GLU A 214 7.89 10.34 27.20
N ILE A 215 8.47 10.08 26.02
CA ILE A 215 9.90 9.77 25.87
C ILE A 215 10.76 11.00 26.20
N SER A 216 10.30 12.21 25.86
CA SER A 216 11.03 13.46 26.11
C SER A 216 10.86 14.00 27.53
N SER A 217 9.96 13.45 28.33
CA SER A 217 9.78 13.83 29.73
C SER A 217 10.88 13.19 30.58
N PRO A 218 11.81 13.95 31.18
CA PRO A 218 12.84 13.37 32.04
C PRO A 218 12.15 12.68 33.22
N ILE A 219 12.59 11.47 33.56
CA ILE A 219 12.21 10.73 34.76
C ILE A 219 12.58 11.61 35.98
N LEU A 220 11.67 12.48 36.41
CA LEU A 220 11.74 13.17 37.68
C LEU A 220 11.10 12.26 38.73
N ALA A 221 11.87 11.96 39.78
CA ALA A 221 11.52 11.23 40.99
C ALA A 221 11.79 9.70 41.03
N GLN A 222 13.05 9.31 40.84
CA GLN A 222 13.66 8.23 41.64
C GLN A 222 15.11 8.59 41.98
N GLU A 223 15.30 9.65 42.76
CA GLU A 223 16.51 9.88 43.57
C GLU A 223 16.19 10.99 44.58
N ALA A 224 15.28 10.67 45.50
CA ALA A 224 15.14 11.37 46.77
C ALA A 224 15.20 10.30 47.87
N SER A 225 16.41 9.97 48.31
CA SER A 225 16.71 9.30 49.58
C SER A 225 18.10 9.71 50.03
#